data_AF-A0A5P8ARN5-F1
#
_entry.id   AF-A0A5P8ARN5-F1
#
_cell.length_a   1.000
_cell.length_b   1.000
_cell.length_c   1.000
_cell.angle_alpha   90.00
_cell.angle_beta   90.00
_cell.angle_gamma   90.00
#
_symmetry.space_group_name_H-M   'P 1'
#
loop_
_entity.id
_entity.type
_entity.pdbx_description
1 polymer ?
#
loop_
_entity_poly.entity_id
_entity_poly.type
_entity_poly.pdbx_seq_one_letter_code
_entity_poly.pdbx_strand_id
1 'polypeptide(L)'
;MIRIKKTYDDYVVYFKEGRLNDAQIAKELGVSRVNVGKMRRKWESLQNNPNYITSTSKLTISEDTFNHMLARSLETETHANRLKNQVEIEKNKI
;
A
#
# COMPACT_ATOMS: atom_id res chain seq x y z
N MET A 1 26.75 22.16 -4.27
CA MET A 1 26.70 20.69 -4.19
C MET A 1 25.24 20.26 -4.09
N ILE A 2 24.63 19.78 -5.18
CA ILE A 2 23.22 19.37 -5.18
C ILE A 2 23.14 18.03 -4.44
N ARG A 3 22.53 18.01 -3.25
CA ARG A 3 22.26 16.75 -2.54
C ARG A 3 21.13 16.03 -3.27
N ILE A 4 21.47 15.07 -4.13
CA ILE A 4 20.49 14.19 -4.75
C ILE A 4 19.78 13.43 -3.62
N LYS A 5 18.46 13.57 -3.54
CA LYS A 5 17.64 12.90 -2.53
C LYS A 5 17.70 11.39 -2.80
N LYS A 6 18.14 10.62 -1.81
CA LYS A 6 18.14 9.15 -1.88
C LYS A 6 16.76 8.59 -1.59
N THR A 7 16.30 7.71 -2.45
CA THR A 7 15.06 6.94 -2.35
C THR A 7 15.24 5.75 -1.43
N TYR A 8 14.16 5.10 -1.03
CA TYR A 8 14.22 3.89 -0.20
C TYR A 8 14.98 2.76 -0.91
N ASP A 9 14.76 2.59 -2.21
CA ASP A 9 15.36 1.51 -3.00
C ASP A 9 16.89 1.63 -3.08
N ASP A 10 17.42 2.87 -3.07
CA ASP A 10 18.86 3.12 -3.00
C ASP A 10 19.52 2.50 -1.75
N TYR A 11 18.79 2.38 -0.63
CA TYR A 11 19.29 1.72 0.59
C TYR A 11 19.11 0.21 0.55
N VAL A 12 18.00 -0.26 -0.02
CA VAL A 12 17.62 -1.68 -0.02
C VAL A 12 18.65 -2.56 -0.73
N VAL A 13 19.30 -2.05 -1.79
CA VAL A 13 20.38 -2.75 -2.49
C VAL A 13 21.48 -3.19 -1.51
N TYR A 14 21.97 -2.27 -0.68
CA TYR A 14 23.01 -2.56 0.31
C TYR A 14 22.54 -3.50 1.43
N PHE A 15 21.29 -3.37 1.86
CA PHE A 15 20.75 -4.24 2.91
C PHE A 15 20.61 -5.69 2.43
N LYS A 16 20.19 -5.89 1.17
CA LYS A 16 20.12 -7.21 0.54
C LYS A 16 21.50 -7.84 0.34
N GLU A 17 22.50 -7.05 -0.04
CA GLU A 17 23.88 -7.56 -0.21
C GLU A 17 24.53 -7.96 1.11
N GLY A 18 24.25 -7.25 2.20
CA GLY A 18 24.74 -7.59 3.55
C GLY A 18 26.25 -7.40 3.77
N ARG A 19 26.99 -6.88 2.78
CA ARG A 19 28.45 -6.74 2.81
C ARG A 19 28.95 -5.49 3.54
N LEU A 20 28.14 -4.44 3.58
CA LEU A 20 28.50 -3.14 4.16
C LEU A 20 27.76 -2.87 5.46
N ASN A 21 28.48 -2.31 6.43
CA ASN A 21 27.87 -1.79 7.66
C ASN A 21 27.27 -0.38 7.44
N ASP A 22 26.44 0.08 8.38
CA ASP A 22 25.73 1.37 8.25
C ASP A 22 26.63 2.59 8.06
N ALA A 23 27.87 2.56 8.58
CA ALA A 23 28.81 3.66 8.39
C ALA A 23 29.37 3.68 6.95
N GLN A 24 29.65 2.51 6.39
CA GLN A 24 30.10 2.38 4.99
C GLN A 24 29.00 2.78 4.02
N ILE A 25 27.76 2.31 4.25
CA ILE A 25 26.59 2.69 3.42
C ILE A 25 26.33 4.19 3.49
N ALA A 26 26.46 4.80 4.68
CA ALA A 26 26.30 6.24 4.86
C ALA A 26 27.31 7.05 4.04
N LYS A 27 28.58 6.60 4.02
CA LYS A 27 29.65 7.20 3.23
C LYS A 27 29.38 7.08 1.73
N GLU A 28 28.97 5.89 1.28
CA GLU A 28 28.69 5.60 -0.13
C GLU A 28 27.51 6.40 -0.67
N LEU A 29 26.42 6.48 0.11
CA LEU A 29 25.21 7.21 -0.27
C LEU A 29 25.29 8.72 -0.01
N GLY A 30 26.31 9.20 0.70
CA GLY A 30 26.45 10.60 1.09
C GLY A 30 25.36 11.07 2.07
N VAL A 31 24.95 10.21 3.00
CA VAL A 31 23.86 10.45 3.96
C VAL A 31 24.31 10.20 5.39
N SER A 32 23.49 10.57 6.38
CA SER A 32 23.84 10.30 7.79
C SER A 32 23.67 8.82 8.12
N ARG A 33 24.58 8.29 8.97
CA ARG A 33 24.47 6.93 9.52
C ARG A 33 23.14 6.70 10.24
N VAL A 34 22.61 7.73 10.91
CA VAL A 34 21.29 7.69 11.55
C VAL A 34 20.18 7.44 10.53
N ASN A 35 20.26 8.03 9.34
CA ASN A 35 19.28 7.81 8.28
C ASN A 35 19.36 6.37 7.74
N VAL A 36 20.56 5.84 7.56
CA VAL A 36 20.75 4.43 7.16
C VAL A 36 20.11 3.49 8.18
N GLY A 37 20.36 3.70 9.48
CA GLY A 37 19.75 2.87 10.53
C GLY A 37 18.22 2.95 10.57
N LYS A 38 17.62 4.11 10.25
CA LYS A 38 16.16 4.24 10.07
C LYS A 38 15.65 3.39 8.90
N MET A 39 16.34 3.44 7.77
CA MET A 39 15.97 2.67 6.58
C MET A 39 16.16 1.17 6.78
N ARG A 40 17.19 0.75 7.52
CA ARG A 40 17.46 -0.65 7.86
C ARG A 40 16.35 -1.23 8.73
N ARG A 41 15.99 -0.56 9.83
CA ARG A 41 14.88 -0.98 10.69
C ARG A 41 13.57 -1.09 9.93
N LYS A 42 13.30 -0.12 9.02
CA LYS A 42 12.15 -0.21 8.11
C LYS A 42 12.24 -1.49 7.28
N TRP A 43 13.33 -1.72 6.56
CA TRP A 43 13.54 -2.92 5.74
C TRP A 43 13.39 -4.24 6.51
N GLU A 44 14.01 -4.37 7.67
CA GLU A 44 13.89 -5.56 8.53
C GLU A 44 12.44 -5.80 8.99
N SER A 45 11.70 -4.75 9.34
CA SER A 45 10.28 -4.88 9.68
C SER A 45 9.40 -5.31 8.50
N LEU A 46 9.81 -5.02 7.26
CA LEU A 46 9.07 -5.43 6.06
C LEU A 46 9.28 -6.91 5.77
N GLN A 47 10.52 -7.39 5.95
CA GLN A 47 10.85 -8.80 5.67
C GLN A 47 10.10 -9.77 6.59
N ASN A 48 9.83 -9.35 7.83
CA ASN A 48 9.15 -10.18 8.83
C ASN A 48 7.63 -10.01 8.84
N ASN A 49 7.06 -9.18 7.94
CA ASN A 49 5.63 -8.93 7.89
C ASN A 49 5.02 -9.54 6.61
N PRO A 50 4.33 -10.69 6.69
CA PRO A 50 3.69 -11.31 5.52
C PRO A 50 2.57 -10.46 4.91
N ASN A 51 2.07 -9.44 5.63
CA ASN A 51 1.02 -8.53 5.20
C ASN A 51 1.53 -7.13 4.81
N TYR A 52 2.85 -6.95 4.62
CA TYR A 52 3.36 -5.64 4.22
C TYR A 52 3.06 -5.35 2.74
N ILE A 53 1.99 -4.59 2.54
CA ILE A 53 1.63 -3.99 1.25
C ILE A 53 2.41 -2.68 1.15
N THR A 54 3.50 -2.66 0.38
CA THR A 54 4.20 -1.44 -0.02
C THR A 54 3.19 -0.47 -0.64
N SER A 55 3.35 0.84 -0.48
CA SER A 55 2.51 1.85 -1.16
C SER A 55 2.58 1.76 -2.70
N THR A 56 3.55 1.01 -3.23
CA THR A 56 3.75 0.69 -4.64
C THR A 56 3.35 -0.76 -4.98
N SER A 57 2.89 -1.55 -4.01
CA SER A 57 2.37 -2.89 -4.25
C SER A 57 1.11 -2.75 -5.09
N LYS A 58 1.29 -2.93 -6.40
CA LYS A 58 0.21 -2.97 -7.38
C LYS A 58 -0.71 -4.13 -7.00
N LEU A 59 -1.79 -3.84 -6.27
CA LEU A 59 -2.82 -4.81 -5.96
C LEU A 59 -3.45 -5.21 -7.29
N THR A 60 -3.15 -6.43 -7.74
CA THR A 60 -3.70 -6.99 -8.97
C THR A 60 -4.82 -7.93 -8.54
N ILE A 61 -6.05 -7.59 -8.89
CA ILE A 61 -7.22 -8.45 -8.70
C ILE A 61 -7.51 -9.17 -10.02
N SER A 62 -8.09 -10.38 -9.96
CA SER A 62 -8.59 -11.02 -11.17
C SER A 62 -9.79 -10.26 -11.72
N GLU A 63 -9.98 -10.33 -13.04
CA GLU A 63 -11.15 -9.75 -13.71
C GLU A 63 -12.45 -10.31 -13.12
N ASP A 64 -12.52 -11.61 -12.83
CA ASP A 64 -13.66 -12.24 -12.17
C ASP A 64 -13.98 -11.64 -10.80
N THR A 65 -12.94 -11.37 -10.00
CA THR A 65 -13.10 -10.76 -8.67
C THR A 65 -13.65 -9.35 -8.81
N PHE A 66 -13.15 -8.58 -9.79
CA PHE A 66 -13.63 -7.25 -10.07
C PHE A 66 -15.10 -7.26 -10.52
N ASN A 67 -15.45 -8.12 -11.47
CA ASN A 67 -16.81 -8.27 -11.97
C ASN A 67 -17.79 -8.72 -10.88
N HIS A 68 -17.36 -9.61 -9.99
CA HIS A 68 -18.17 -10.04 -8.85
C HIS A 68 -18.45 -8.88 -7.88
N MET A 69 -17.45 -8.04 -7.60
CA MET A 69 -17.64 -6.85 -6.76
C MET A 69 -18.62 -5.86 -7.40
N LEU A 70 -18.54 -5.64 -8.72
CA LEU A 70 -19.47 -4.78 -9.45
C LEU A 70 -20.90 -5.31 -9.41
N ALA A 71 -21.09 -6.60 -9.69
CA ALA A 71 -22.40 -7.25 -9.68
C ALA A 71 -23.06 -7.13 -8.29
N ARG A 72 -22.31 -7.44 -7.24
CA ARG A 72 -22.79 -7.32 -5.86
C ARG A 72 -23.17 -5.89 -5.51
N SER A 73 -22.38 -4.89 -5.94
CA SER A 73 -22.68 -3.49 -5.69
C SER A 73 -24.00 -3.07 -6.37
N LEU A 74 -24.20 -3.48 -7.62
CA LEU A 74 -25.42 -3.20 -8.38
C LEU A 74 -26.66 -3.86 -7.76
N GLU A 75 -26.54 -5.12 -7.31
CA GLU A 75 -27.62 -5.82 -6.59
C GLU A 75 -28.00 -5.09 -5.30
N THR A 76 -27.02 -4.63 -4.52
CA THR A 76 -27.31 -3.88 -3.29
C THR A 76 -28.00 -2.55 -3.57
N GLU A 77 -27.61 -1.84 -4.63
CA GLU A 77 -28.22 -0.56 -5.02
C GLU A 77 -29.66 -0.77 -5.52
N THR A 78 -29.89 -1.74 -6.39
CA THR A 78 -31.23 -2.07 -6.90
C THR A 78 -32.17 -2.48 -5.77
N HIS A 79 -31.68 -3.26 -4.81
CA HIS A 79 -32.46 -3.63 -3.63
C HIS A 79 -32.80 -2.42 -2.76
N ALA A 80 -31.84 -1.53 -2.49
CA ALA A 80 -32.06 -0.32 -1.72
C ALA A 80 -33.09 0.61 -2.38
N ASN A 81 -32.99 0.81 -3.70
CA ASN A 81 -33.95 1.62 -4.46
C ASN A 81 -35.36 1.01 -4.45
N ARG A 82 -35.47 -0.32 -4.57
CA ARG A 82 -36.76 -1.02 -4.46
C ARG A 82 -37.42 -0.80 -3.10
N LEU A 83 -36.66 -0.93 -2.02
CA LEU A 83 -37.16 -0.68 -0.65
C LEU A 83 -37.58 0.78 -0.47
N LYS A 84 -36.78 1.72 -0.96
CA LYS A 84 -37.11 3.15 -0.90
C LYS A 84 -38.44 3.46 -1.60
N ASN A 85 -38.66 2.91 -2.79
CA ASN A 85 -39.91 3.08 -3.52
C ASN A 85 -41.11 2.46 -2.79
N GLN A 86 -40.94 1.29 -2.17
CA GLN A 86 -42.00 0.66 -1.36
C GLN A 86 -42.39 1.55 -0.16
N VAL A 87 -41.39 2.07 0.56
CA VAL A 87 -41.62 2.97 1.71
C VAL A 87 -42.32 4.26 1.27
N GLU A 88 -41.92 4.84 0.13
CA GLU A 88 -42.56 6.05 -0.40
C GLU A 88 -44.02 5.82 -0.80
N ILE A 89 -44.32 4.69 -1.44
CA ILE A 89 -45.69 4.30 -1.78
C ILE A 89 -46.54 4.11 -0.51
N GLU A 90 -46.01 3.46 0.53
CA GLU A 90 -46.73 3.27 1.80
C GLU A 90 -46.97 4.58 2.53
N LYS A 91 -45.98 5.48 2.55
CA LYS A 91 -46.12 6.81 3.15
C LYS A 91 -47.24 7.63 2.49
N ASN A 92 -47.39 7.53 1.17
CA ASN A 92 -48.40 8.28 0.42
C ASN A 92 -49.83 7.69 0.53
N LYS A 93 -50.01 6.56 1.24
CA LYS A 93 -51.32 5.95 1.51
C LYS A 93 -51.95 6.42 2.84
N ILE A 94 -51.21 7.19 3.63
CA ILE A 94 -51.64 7.79 4.91
C ILE A 94 -52.01 9.26 4.65
#